data_AF-A0A9K3D444-F1
#
_entry.id   AF-A0A9K3D444-F1
#
_cell.length_a   1.000
_cell.length_b   1.000
_cell.length_c   1.000
_cell.angle_alpha   90.00
_cell.angle_beta   90.00
_cell.angle_gamma   90.00
#
_symmetry.space_group_name_H-M   'P 1'
#
loop_
_entity.id
_entity.type
_entity.pdbx_description
1 polymer ?
#
loop_
_entity_poly.entity_id
_entity_poly.type
_entity_poly.pdbx_seq_one_letter_code
_entity_poly.pdbx_strand_id
1 'polypeptide(L)'
;MKGATVVCVCTDLCVLKGTETHVYDTESGRWEKKEPLSSRLAGGRGCMISECYAAVHTKEGMYIGQTMEAIRERSKLEAEVQRLAADRKAALTSLLVKYGYPEETHPYLSDRDIIGILAVALSALESERQSEDALFTSFTSDRLSDLAECTEAAKAFDVDALHTHNGYLAEYLPVAESLAKTSRALRQYMDRHPVDKLVSEDCATLHTELSTLYDQFQRDHTALKGFEFSTDSCLARISEAQSLLSAISSHSVIPLPSNMGALTLAGKHKFCLVERYNTGVRGLYECAMTVLECQACIEECSASLCQMDTPDIETCAALESECQALMQSLCATAAGIHQYTEDEECEVAMLEVKLKMKCSLAPEERATLQREIDTRKASVTALRETSKQRAQIVERLTLHI
;
A
#
# COMPACT_ATOMS: atom_id res chain seq x y z
N MET A 1 33.15 -46.75 -77.21
CA MET A 1 32.77 -46.38 -75.83
C MET A 1 31.79 -47.41 -75.26
N LYS A 2 32.25 -48.56 -74.74
CA LYS A 2 31.34 -49.54 -74.13
C LYS A 2 31.15 -49.20 -72.64
N GLY A 3 29.90 -49.06 -72.20
CA GLY A 3 29.53 -48.94 -70.78
C GLY A 3 29.35 -47.53 -70.19
N ALA A 4 29.33 -46.47 -71.01
CA ALA A 4 28.95 -45.13 -70.57
C ALA A 4 27.42 -44.94 -70.62
N THR A 5 26.86 -44.24 -69.65
CA THR A 5 25.44 -43.85 -69.62
C THR A 5 25.36 -42.36 -69.90
N VAL A 6 24.44 -41.95 -70.79
CA VAL A 6 24.20 -40.54 -71.06
C VAL A 6 22.80 -40.19 -70.58
N VAL A 7 22.69 -39.10 -69.82
CA VAL A 7 21.41 -38.52 -69.42
C VAL A 7 21.43 -37.05 -69.84
N CYS A 8 20.41 -36.63 -70.56
CA CYS A 8 20.20 -35.22 -70.83
C CYS A 8 19.49 -34.62 -69.62
N VAL A 9 20.09 -33.58 -69.05
CA VAL A 9 19.66 -32.96 -67.80
C VAL A 9 19.51 -31.46 -68.11
N CYS A 10 18.27 -31.00 -68.21
CA CYS A 10 17.93 -29.69 -68.78
C CYS A 10 18.55 -29.52 -70.18
N THR A 11 19.37 -28.49 -70.39
CA THR A 11 20.10 -28.24 -71.63
C THR A 11 21.40 -29.03 -71.74
N ASP A 12 21.90 -29.64 -70.67
CA ASP A 12 23.23 -30.26 -70.63
C ASP A 12 23.20 -31.77 -70.88
N LEU A 13 24.32 -32.31 -71.39
CA LEU A 13 24.51 -33.75 -71.56
C LEU A 13 25.46 -34.28 -70.49
N CYS A 14 24.92 -35.05 -69.55
CA CYS A 14 25.70 -35.72 -68.52
C CYS A 14 26.13 -37.12 -69.00
N VAL A 15 27.44 -37.35 -69.09
CA VAL A 15 28.03 -38.64 -69.43
C VAL A 15 28.68 -39.26 -68.20
N LEU A 16 28.19 -40.43 -67.81
CA LEU A 16 28.61 -41.17 -66.64
C LEU A 16 29.35 -42.44 -67.06
N LYS A 17 30.59 -42.62 -66.58
CA LYS A 17 31.40 -43.80 -66.91
C LYS A 17 32.28 -44.22 -65.73
N GLY A 18 32.01 -45.38 -65.15
CA GLY A 18 32.71 -45.80 -63.93
C GLY A 18 32.32 -44.86 -62.79
N THR A 19 33.31 -44.29 -62.10
CA THR A 19 33.10 -43.23 -61.11
C THR A 19 33.16 -41.83 -61.71
N GLU A 20 33.50 -41.68 -63.00
CA GLU A 20 33.67 -40.36 -63.61
C GLU A 20 32.35 -39.80 -64.12
N THR A 21 32.15 -38.51 -63.83
CA THR A 21 31.05 -37.69 -64.34
C THR A 21 31.63 -36.61 -65.22
N HIS A 22 31.18 -36.55 -66.48
CA HIS A 22 31.51 -35.47 -67.40
C HIS A 22 30.20 -34.81 -67.84
N VAL A 23 30.15 -33.49 -67.79
CA VAL A 23 28.99 -32.72 -68.24
C VAL A 23 29.41 -31.91 -69.45
N TYR A 24 28.65 -32.04 -70.54
CA TYR A 24 28.76 -31.14 -71.67
C TYR A 24 27.73 -30.04 -71.51
N ASP A 25 28.23 -28.85 -71.27
CA ASP A 25 27.43 -27.62 -71.30
C ASP A 25 27.18 -27.27 -72.77
N THR A 26 25.91 -27.32 -73.17
CA THR A 26 25.52 -27.08 -74.57
C THR A 26 25.53 -25.60 -74.95
N GLU A 27 25.48 -24.69 -73.98
CA GLU A 27 25.55 -23.25 -74.21
C GLU A 27 27.01 -22.78 -74.39
N SER A 28 27.91 -23.21 -73.50
CA SER A 28 29.33 -22.86 -73.61
C SER A 28 30.11 -23.76 -74.57
N GLY A 29 29.53 -24.91 -74.94
CA GLY A 29 30.14 -25.91 -75.83
C GLY A 29 31.33 -26.65 -75.21
N ARG A 30 31.45 -26.65 -73.87
CA ARG A 30 32.61 -27.18 -73.15
C ARG A 30 32.27 -28.43 -72.36
N TRP A 31 33.25 -29.32 -72.26
CA TRP A 31 33.20 -30.48 -71.35
C TRP A 31 33.81 -30.12 -70.01
N GLU A 32 33.07 -30.34 -68.94
CA GLU A 32 33.55 -30.20 -67.58
C GLU A 32 33.56 -31.55 -66.88
N LYS A 33 34.71 -31.90 -66.29
CA LYS A 33 34.78 -33.04 -65.38
C LYS A 33 34.19 -32.61 -64.04
N LYS A 34 33.11 -33.26 -63.60
CA LYS A 34 32.50 -33.03 -62.30
C LYS A 34 33.05 -34.00 -61.26
N GLU A 35 32.63 -33.80 -60.02
CA GLU A 35 32.98 -34.68 -58.92
C GLU A 35 32.65 -36.14 -59.25
N PRO A 36 33.55 -37.08 -58.90
CA PRO A 36 33.31 -38.47 -59.15
C PRO A 36 32.13 -38.96 -58.31
N LEU A 37 31.36 -39.88 -58.86
CA LEU A 37 30.30 -40.55 -58.12
C LEU A 37 30.90 -41.36 -56.97
N SER A 38 30.19 -41.38 -55.85
CA SER A 38 30.54 -42.17 -54.65
C SER A 38 30.54 -43.67 -54.91
N SER A 39 30.05 -44.14 -56.06
CA SER A 39 29.99 -45.53 -56.46
C SER A 39 30.33 -45.70 -57.94
N ARG A 40 30.91 -46.85 -58.30
CA ARG A 40 31.34 -47.14 -59.68
C ARG A 40 30.15 -47.60 -60.52
N LEU A 41 29.74 -46.81 -61.50
CA LEU A 41 28.70 -47.19 -62.44
C LEU A 41 29.26 -48.04 -63.58
N ALA A 42 28.73 -49.26 -63.76
CA ALA A 42 29.00 -50.10 -64.92
C ALA A 42 27.70 -50.53 -65.60
N GLY A 43 27.51 -50.12 -66.86
CA GLY A 43 26.38 -50.57 -67.69
C GLY A 43 25.00 -50.07 -67.22
N GLY A 44 24.94 -48.88 -66.62
CA GLY A 44 23.70 -48.25 -66.18
C GLY A 44 22.81 -47.76 -67.32
N ARG A 45 21.53 -47.51 -67.00
CA ARG A 45 20.60 -46.75 -67.84
C ARG A 45 20.07 -45.59 -67.03
N GLY A 46 20.11 -44.39 -67.59
CA GLY A 46 19.59 -43.21 -66.91
C GLY A 46 18.36 -42.65 -67.61
N CYS A 47 17.49 -42.02 -66.82
CA CYS A 47 16.32 -41.30 -67.29
C CYS A 47 16.12 -40.05 -66.42
N MET A 48 15.49 -39.03 -67.00
CA MET A 48 14.98 -37.91 -66.23
C MET A 48 13.74 -38.35 -65.46
N ILE A 49 13.67 -38.02 -64.17
CA ILE A 49 12.48 -38.23 -63.33
C ILE A 49 11.59 -36.98 -63.38
N SER A 50 12.22 -35.80 -63.37
CA SER A 50 11.57 -34.50 -63.57
C SER A 50 12.59 -33.52 -64.11
N GLU A 51 12.17 -32.30 -64.44
CA GLU A 51 13.04 -31.21 -64.93
C GLU A 51 14.26 -30.95 -64.00
N CYS A 52 14.13 -31.29 -62.71
CA CYS A 52 15.15 -31.05 -61.70
C CYS A 52 15.87 -32.31 -61.19
N TYR A 53 15.50 -33.50 -61.65
CA TYR A 53 16.03 -34.76 -61.10
C TYR A 53 16.27 -35.81 -62.17
N ALA A 54 17.45 -36.44 -62.11
CA ALA A 54 17.81 -37.57 -62.95
C ALA A 54 17.97 -38.84 -62.10
N ALA A 55 17.45 -39.96 -62.60
CA ALA A 55 17.72 -41.29 -62.07
C ALA A 55 18.71 -42.04 -62.95
N VAL A 56 19.62 -42.78 -62.33
CA VAL A 56 20.50 -43.74 -63.00
C VAL A 56 20.32 -45.09 -62.32
N HIS A 57 19.83 -46.06 -63.09
CA HIS A 57 19.64 -47.44 -62.63
C HIS A 57 20.80 -48.32 -63.10
N THR A 58 21.44 -49.02 -62.15
CA THR A 58 22.50 -49.99 -62.41
C THR A 58 22.13 -51.36 -61.83
N LYS A 59 23.03 -52.34 -61.95
CA LYS A 59 22.86 -53.65 -61.29
C LYS A 59 23.01 -53.57 -59.76
N GLU A 60 23.64 -52.51 -59.25
CA GLU A 60 23.93 -52.31 -57.83
C GLU A 60 22.87 -51.44 -57.12
N GLY A 61 22.05 -50.70 -57.87
CA GLY A 61 20.95 -49.90 -57.31
C GLY A 61 20.47 -48.78 -58.23
N MET A 62 19.59 -47.92 -57.68
CA MET A 62 19.11 -46.71 -58.34
C MET A 62 19.67 -45.47 -57.63
N TYR A 63 20.25 -44.55 -58.39
CA TYR A 63 20.80 -43.29 -57.89
C TYR A 63 19.97 -42.14 -58.42
N ILE A 64 19.54 -41.23 -57.52
CA ILE A 64 18.80 -40.03 -57.89
C ILE A 64 19.68 -38.82 -57.59
N GLY A 65 19.94 -38.00 -58.61
CA GLY A 65 20.70 -36.75 -58.49
C GLY A 65 19.82 -35.55 -58.85
N GLN A 66 20.06 -34.41 -58.21
CA GLN A 66 19.42 -33.14 -58.52
C GLN A 66 20.28 -32.35 -59.50
N THR A 67 19.66 -31.60 -60.42
CA THR A 67 20.40 -30.74 -61.35
C THR A 67 21.01 -29.54 -60.62
N MET A 68 22.14 -29.04 -61.13
CA MET A 68 22.78 -27.83 -60.59
C MET A 68 21.89 -26.59 -60.74
N GLU A 69 21.07 -26.54 -61.79
CA GLU A 69 20.09 -25.46 -62.01
C GLU A 69 19.01 -25.46 -60.93
N ALA A 70 18.44 -26.63 -60.63
CA ALA A 70 17.43 -26.76 -59.57
C ALA A 70 17.99 -26.41 -58.17
N ILE A 71 19.28 -26.71 -57.93
CA ILE A 71 19.97 -26.28 -56.71
C ILE A 71 20.10 -24.75 -56.69
N ARG A 72 20.53 -24.12 -57.80
CA ARG A 72 20.66 -22.66 -57.90
C ARG A 72 19.32 -21.94 -57.76
N GLU A 73 18.26 -22.43 -58.39
CA GLU A 73 16.92 -21.86 -58.29
C GLU A 73 16.35 -21.97 -56.88
N ARG A 74 16.54 -23.13 -56.23
CA ARG A 74 16.18 -23.30 -54.82
C ARG A 74 16.94 -22.34 -53.92
N SER A 75 18.26 -22.18 -54.10
CA SER A 75 19.05 -21.20 -53.34
C SER A 75 18.54 -19.76 -53.56
N LYS A 76 18.17 -19.39 -54.79
CA LYS A 76 17.61 -18.06 -55.09
C LYS A 76 16.26 -17.85 -54.40
N LEU A 77 15.38 -18.86 -54.43
CA LEU A 77 14.07 -18.79 -53.79
C LEU A 77 14.20 -18.72 -52.26
N GLU A 78 15.09 -19.51 -51.67
CA GLU A 78 15.38 -19.47 -50.24
C GLU A 78 15.94 -18.10 -49.81
N ALA A 79 16.83 -17.50 -50.61
CA ALA A 79 17.35 -16.14 -50.36
C ALA A 79 16.26 -15.08 -50.45
N GLU A 80 15.34 -15.19 -51.43
CA GLU A 80 14.22 -14.26 -51.58
C GLU A 80 13.22 -14.38 -50.42
N VAL A 81 12.92 -15.60 -49.98
CA VAL A 81 12.06 -15.85 -48.80
C VAL A 81 12.70 -15.26 -47.53
N GLN A 82 14.02 -15.41 -47.35
CA GLN A 82 14.72 -14.81 -46.22
C GLN A 82 14.70 -13.28 -46.26
N ARG A 83 14.88 -12.68 -47.44
CA ARG A 83 14.78 -11.23 -47.63
C ARG A 83 13.39 -10.71 -47.26
N LEU A 84 12.33 -11.33 -47.79
CA LEU A 84 10.96 -10.94 -47.49
C LEU A 84 10.62 -11.12 -46.01
N ALA A 85 11.13 -12.17 -45.35
CA ALA A 85 10.96 -12.36 -43.92
C ALA A 85 11.68 -11.27 -43.10
N ALA A 86 12.89 -10.87 -43.51
CA ALA A 86 13.63 -9.79 -42.87
C ALA A 86 12.93 -8.43 -43.02
N ASP A 87 12.44 -8.11 -44.23
CA ASP A 87 11.70 -6.88 -44.50
C ASP A 87 10.40 -6.81 -43.68
N ARG A 88 9.67 -7.93 -43.59
CA ARG A 88 8.47 -8.04 -42.74
C ARG A 88 8.82 -7.81 -41.27
N LYS A 89 9.86 -8.47 -40.75
CA LYS A 89 10.28 -8.30 -39.35
C LYS A 89 10.71 -6.87 -39.07
N ALA A 90 11.40 -6.21 -40.01
CA ALA A 90 11.78 -4.80 -39.90
C ALA A 90 10.55 -3.87 -39.84
N ALA A 91 9.54 -4.09 -40.70
CA ALA A 91 8.31 -3.33 -40.67
C ALA A 91 7.53 -3.51 -39.35
N LEU A 92 7.43 -4.74 -38.86
CA LEU A 92 6.76 -5.06 -37.59
C LEU A 92 7.47 -4.46 -36.38
N THR A 93 8.81 -4.54 -36.34
CA THR A 93 9.60 -3.93 -35.25
C THR A 93 9.56 -2.41 -35.30
N SER A 94 9.52 -1.79 -36.49
CA SER A 94 9.30 -0.34 -36.62
C SER A 94 7.97 0.11 -36.02
N LEU A 95 6.91 -0.69 -36.16
CA LEU A 95 5.63 -0.41 -35.51
C LEU A 95 5.73 -0.50 -33.99
N LEU A 96 6.44 -1.49 -33.43
CA LEU A 96 6.65 -1.59 -31.99
C LEU A 96 7.34 -0.35 -31.41
N VAL A 97 8.39 0.15 -32.08
CA VAL A 97 9.06 1.39 -31.69
C VAL A 97 8.08 2.57 -31.66
N LYS A 98 7.24 2.68 -32.70
CA LYS A 98 6.22 3.75 -32.78
C LYS A 98 5.22 3.70 -31.62
N TYR A 99 4.92 2.52 -31.09
CA TYR A 99 4.06 2.33 -29.92
C TYR A 99 4.82 2.31 -28.58
N GLY A 100 6.08 2.75 -28.56
CA GLY A 100 6.85 2.95 -27.33
C GLY A 100 7.48 1.69 -26.74
N TYR A 101 7.56 0.59 -27.50
CA TYR A 101 8.24 -0.63 -27.04
C TYR A 101 9.76 -0.52 -27.24
N PRO A 102 10.57 -0.97 -26.25
CA PRO A 102 12.02 -0.82 -26.28
C PRO A 102 12.69 -1.71 -27.34
N GLU A 103 13.52 -1.10 -28.19
CA GLU A 103 14.22 -1.75 -29.30
C GLU A 103 15.08 -2.95 -28.88
N GLU A 104 15.59 -2.92 -27.66
CA GLU A 104 16.47 -3.95 -27.07
C GLU A 104 15.79 -5.32 -26.99
N THR A 105 14.46 -5.35 -26.91
CA THR A 105 13.68 -6.59 -26.79
C THR A 105 13.33 -7.21 -28.15
N HIS A 106 13.39 -6.42 -29.23
CA HIS A 106 12.91 -6.79 -30.56
C HIS A 106 13.66 -7.96 -31.23
N PRO A 107 14.99 -8.12 -31.07
CA PRO A 107 15.71 -9.23 -31.71
C PRO A 107 15.21 -10.61 -31.28
N TYR A 108 14.72 -10.72 -30.04
CA TYR A 108 14.31 -11.97 -29.41
C TYR A 108 12.85 -12.35 -29.67
N LEU A 109 12.06 -11.46 -30.25
CA LEU A 109 10.65 -11.70 -30.53
C LEU A 109 10.45 -12.40 -31.87
N SER A 110 9.54 -13.39 -31.89
CA SER A 110 9.02 -13.94 -33.14
C SER A 110 7.98 -13.00 -33.75
N ASP A 111 7.74 -13.10 -35.05
CA ASP A 111 6.70 -12.30 -35.72
C ASP A 111 5.32 -12.49 -35.09
N ARG A 112 5.03 -13.70 -34.58
CA ARG A 112 3.78 -13.99 -33.87
C ARG A 112 3.68 -13.20 -32.56
N ASP A 113 4.78 -13.09 -31.82
CA ASP A 113 4.82 -12.34 -30.57
C ASP A 113 4.66 -10.84 -30.84
N ILE A 114 5.34 -10.32 -31.87
CA ILE A 114 5.22 -8.91 -32.27
C ILE A 114 3.76 -8.58 -32.67
N ILE A 115 3.13 -9.43 -33.49
CA ILE A 115 1.73 -9.24 -33.87
C ILE A 115 0.80 -9.31 -32.65
N GLY A 116 1.05 -10.23 -31.72
CA GLY A 116 0.30 -10.34 -30.47
C GLY A 116 0.38 -9.08 -29.61
N ILE A 117 1.60 -8.54 -29.45
CA ILE A 117 1.85 -7.28 -28.72
C ILE A 117 1.14 -6.12 -29.39
N LEU A 118 1.29 -5.97 -30.71
CA LEU A 118 0.62 -4.90 -31.47
C LEU A 118 -0.91 -5.00 -31.38
N ALA A 119 -1.48 -6.20 -31.43
CA ALA A 119 -2.92 -6.39 -31.29
C ALA A 119 -3.43 -5.96 -29.90
N VAL A 120 -2.67 -6.25 -28.83
CA VAL A 120 -3.00 -5.80 -27.47
C VAL A 120 -2.91 -4.27 -27.37
N ALA A 121 -1.83 -3.66 -27.87
CA ALA A 121 -1.65 -2.22 -27.87
C ALA A 121 -2.78 -1.50 -28.65
N LEU A 122 -3.14 -2.01 -29.84
CA LEU A 122 -4.25 -1.48 -30.62
C LEU A 122 -5.60 -1.64 -29.91
N SER A 123 -5.83 -2.77 -29.25
CA SER A 123 -7.07 -3.00 -28.48
C SER A 123 -7.17 -2.04 -27.30
N ALA A 124 -6.06 -1.76 -26.61
CA ALA A 124 -6.00 -0.79 -25.52
C ALA A 124 -6.32 0.63 -26.02
N LEU A 125 -5.70 1.05 -27.13
CA LEU A 125 -5.97 2.35 -27.76
C LEU A 125 -7.41 2.48 -28.25
N GLU A 126 -8.00 1.41 -28.77
CA GLU A 126 -9.40 1.41 -29.20
C GLU A 126 -10.36 1.46 -28.02
N SER A 127 -10.05 0.77 -26.91
CA SER A 127 -10.81 0.87 -25.66
C SER A 127 -10.73 2.28 -25.06
N GLU A 128 -9.55 2.90 -25.10
CA GLU A 128 -9.34 4.29 -24.67
C GLU A 128 -10.19 5.22 -25.55
N ARG A 129 -10.07 5.12 -26.88
CA ARG A 129 -10.89 5.92 -27.83
C ARG A 129 -12.39 5.77 -27.58
N GLN A 130 -12.87 4.55 -27.34
CA GLN A 130 -14.29 4.31 -27.02
C GLN A 130 -14.70 4.96 -25.70
N SER A 131 -13.83 4.97 -24.69
CA SER A 131 -14.08 5.64 -23.42
C SER A 131 -14.10 7.17 -23.55
N GLU A 132 -13.21 7.73 -24.36
CA GLU A 132 -13.16 9.17 -24.66
C GLU A 132 -14.42 9.62 -25.42
N ASP A 133 -14.83 8.84 -26.43
CA ASP A 133 -16.07 9.07 -27.17
C ASP A 133 -17.30 8.97 -26.23
N ALA A 134 -17.28 8.08 -25.23
CA ALA A 134 -18.36 7.96 -24.24
C ALA A 134 -18.49 9.21 -23.36
N LEU A 135 -17.37 9.84 -22.95
CA LEU A 135 -17.39 11.08 -22.17
C LEU A 135 -17.94 12.26 -22.98
N PHE A 136 -17.51 12.38 -24.24
CA PHE A 136 -18.03 13.40 -25.15
C PHE A 136 -19.53 13.20 -25.43
N THR A 137 -19.96 11.96 -25.67
CA THR A 137 -21.36 11.63 -25.99
C THR A 137 -22.28 11.70 -24.79
N SER A 138 -21.81 11.49 -23.56
CA SER A 138 -22.58 11.60 -22.33
C SER A 138 -22.69 13.03 -21.77
N PHE A 139 -21.89 13.98 -22.25
CA PHE A 139 -21.95 15.36 -21.77
C PHE A 139 -23.35 16.00 -21.92
N THR A 140 -23.81 16.65 -20.85
CA THR A 140 -25.06 17.42 -20.76
C THR A 140 -24.76 18.88 -20.43
N SER A 141 -25.68 19.79 -20.80
CA SER A 141 -25.54 21.22 -20.51
C SER A 141 -25.47 21.55 -19.01
N ASP A 142 -26.10 20.72 -18.18
CA ASP A 142 -26.23 20.95 -16.74
C ASP A 142 -24.86 20.95 -16.05
N ARG A 143 -23.89 20.20 -16.60
CA ARG A 143 -22.49 20.20 -16.12
C ARG A 143 -21.82 21.58 -16.17
N LEU A 144 -22.31 22.50 -17.01
CA LEU A 144 -21.84 23.89 -17.02
C LEU A 144 -22.35 24.69 -15.81
N SER A 145 -23.57 24.39 -15.33
CA SER A 145 -24.12 25.00 -14.11
C SER A 145 -23.37 24.46 -12.90
N ASP A 146 -23.21 23.14 -12.79
CA ASP A 146 -22.48 22.48 -11.71
C ASP A 146 -21.04 23.02 -11.60
N LEU A 147 -20.37 23.15 -12.76
CA LEU A 147 -19.02 23.73 -12.83
C LEU A 147 -18.98 25.19 -12.36
N ALA A 148 -19.98 25.99 -12.72
CA ALA A 148 -20.06 27.38 -12.29
C ALA A 148 -20.28 27.48 -10.78
N GLU A 149 -21.19 26.68 -10.21
CA GLU A 149 -21.44 26.60 -8.76
C GLU A 149 -20.17 26.16 -8.02
N CYS A 150 -19.50 25.11 -8.48
CA CYS A 150 -18.24 24.65 -7.91
C CYS A 150 -17.14 25.71 -8.00
N THR A 151 -17.09 26.48 -9.09
CA THR A 151 -16.12 27.57 -9.28
C THR A 151 -16.37 28.71 -8.30
N GLU A 152 -17.63 29.11 -8.11
CA GLU A 152 -17.96 30.16 -7.14
C GLU A 152 -17.73 29.69 -5.69
N ALA A 153 -18.02 28.43 -5.38
CA ALA A 153 -17.68 27.83 -4.09
C ALA A 153 -16.16 27.85 -3.84
N ALA A 154 -15.36 27.48 -4.84
CA ALA A 154 -13.90 27.50 -4.73
C ALA A 154 -13.34 28.92 -4.52
N LYS A 155 -13.91 29.93 -5.18
CA LYS A 155 -13.51 31.34 -4.99
C LYS A 155 -13.93 31.90 -3.63
N ALA A 156 -15.09 31.48 -3.12
CA ALA A 156 -15.62 31.94 -1.85
C ALA A 156 -14.99 31.22 -0.65
N PHE A 157 -14.30 30.10 -0.88
CA PHE A 157 -13.71 29.29 0.18
C PHE A 157 -12.55 30.04 0.85
N ASP A 158 -12.65 30.21 2.16
CA ASP A 158 -11.67 30.91 2.97
C ASP A 158 -10.54 29.96 3.39
N VAL A 159 -9.46 29.96 2.62
CA VAL A 159 -8.27 29.13 2.85
C VAL A 159 -7.52 29.57 4.12
N ASP A 160 -7.53 30.86 4.45
CA ASP A 160 -6.86 31.37 5.65
C ASP A 160 -7.59 30.89 6.92
N ALA A 161 -8.92 30.88 6.89
CA ALA A 161 -9.71 30.26 7.95
C ALA A 161 -9.41 28.76 8.06
N LEU A 162 -9.33 28.02 6.95
CA LEU A 162 -8.96 26.61 6.96
C LEU A 162 -7.59 26.39 7.59
N HIS A 163 -6.57 27.16 7.22
CA HIS A 163 -5.23 27.08 7.83
C HIS A 163 -5.28 27.35 9.34
N THR A 164 -6.07 28.33 9.77
CA THR A 164 -6.26 28.64 11.19
C THR A 164 -6.88 27.46 11.94
N HIS A 165 -7.96 26.87 11.40
CA HIS A 165 -8.61 25.70 11.99
C HIS A 165 -7.71 24.46 12.00
N ASN A 166 -6.90 24.26 10.95
CA ASN A 166 -5.90 23.19 10.92
C ASN A 166 -4.81 23.42 11.98
N GLY A 167 -4.35 24.65 12.19
CA GLY A 167 -3.42 24.99 13.26
C GLY A 167 -3.98 24.65 14.64
N TYR A 168 -5.23 25.03 14.89
CA TYR A 168 -5.93 24.68 16.14
C TYR A 168 -6.04 23.17 16.35
N LEU A 169 -6.38 22.41 15.30
CA LEU A 169 -6.45 20.95 15.40
C LEU A 169 -5.09 20.29 15.57
N ALA A 170 -4.04 20.81 14.93
CA ALA A 170 -2.68 20.31 15.10
C ALA A 170 -2.18 20.45 16.55
N GLU A 171 -2.58 21.49 17.27
CA GLU A 171 -2.27 21.67 18.69
C GLU A 171 -3.18 20.82 19.60
N TYR A 172 -4.46 20.68 19.25
CA TYR A 172 -5.45 19.96 20.07
C TYR A 172 -5.35 18.44 19.99
N LEU A 173 -5.14 17.89 18.79
CA LEU A 173 -5.16 16.43 18.55
C LEU A 173 -4.19 15.67 19.48
N PRO A 174 -2.91 16.08 19.64
CA PRO A 174 -1.98 15.37 20.52
C PRO A 174 -2.42 15.39 22.00
N VAL A 175 -3.02 16.50 22.45
CA VAL A 175 -3.51 16.64 23.83
C VAL A 175 -4.74 15.76 24.06
N ALA A 176 -5.68 15.77 23.11
CA ALA A 176 -6.88 14.95 23.18
C ALA A 176 -6.56 13.44 23.14
N GLU A 177 -5.60 13.02 22.30
CA GLU A 177 -5.13 11.63 22.24
C GLU A 177 -4.46 11.20 23.56
N SER A 178 -3.58 12.05 24.11
CA SER A 178 -2.94 11.81 25.41
C SER A 178 -3.97 11.70 26.54
N LEU A 179 -4.97 12.60 26.55
CA LEU A 179 -6.05 12.59 27.53
C LEU A 179 -6.90 11.33 27.42
N ALA A 180 -7.28 10.90 26.21
CA ALA A 180 -8.05 9.66 26.00
C ALA A 180 -7.27 8.44 26.51
N LYS A 181 -5.96 8.36 26.20
CA LYS A 181 -5.09 7.28 26.65
C LYS A 181 -4.95 7.23 28.17
N THR A 182 -4.72 8.38 28.81
CA THR A 182 -4.56 8.49 30.27
C THR A 182 -5.88 8.24 30.99
N SER A 183 -7.00 8.74 30.46
CA SER A 183 -8.35 8.44 30.96
C SER A 183 -8.63 6.94 30.98
N ARG A 184 -8.28 6.24 29.89
CA ARG A 184 -8.45 4.78 29.79
C ARG A 184 -7.56 4.05 30.79
N ALA A 185 -6.31 4.49 30.96
CA ALA A 185 -5.39 3.93 31.94
C ALA A 185 -5.88 4.13 33.38
N LEU A 186 -6.39 5.32 33.71
CA LEU A 186 -6.98 5.63 35.01
C LEU A 186 -8.21 4.77 35.31
N ARG A 187 -9.14 4.63 34.38
CA ARG A 187 -10.31 3.75 34.58
C ARG A 187 -9.88 2.29 34.80
N GLN A 188 -8.98 1.77 33.96
CA GLN A 188 -8.45 0.41 34.15
C GLN A 188 -7.73 0.23 35.48
N TYR A 189 -7.06 1.28 35.95
CA TYR A 189 -6.41 1.29 37.25
C TYR A 189 -7.44 1.21 38.38
N MET A 190 -8.45 2.07 38.35
CA MET A 190 -9.53 2.11 39.35
C MET A 190 -10.36 0.80 39.36
N ASP A 191 -10.57 0.18 38.21
CA ASP A 191 -11.25 -1.12 38.10
C ASP A 191 -10.44 -2.26 38.75
N ARG A 192 -9.10 -2.19 38.67
CA ARG A 192 -8.20 -3.18 39.29
C ARG A 192 -8.09 -3.01 40.80
N HIS A 193 -8.22 -1.77 41.28
CA HIS A 193 -8.00 -1.39 42.68
C HIS A 193 -9.26 -0.73 43.26
N PRO A 194 -10.36 -1.48 43.42
CA PRO A 194 -11.61 -0.91 43.89
C PRO A 194 -11.48 -0.50 45.37
N VAL A 195 -12.20 0.58 45.73
CA VAL A 195 -12.07 1.27 47.03
C VAL A 195 -12.25 0.32 48.22
N ASP A 196 -13.10 -0.70 48.09
CA ASP A 196 -13.41 -1.70 49.12
C ASP A 196 -12.24 -2.66 49.43
N LYS A 197 -11.22 -2.73 48.56
CA LYS A 197 -10.06 -3.63 48.72
C LYS A 197 -8.76 -2.93 49.10
N LEU A 198 -8.76 -1.60 49.15
CA LEU A 198 -7.56 -0.78 49.41
C LEU A 198 -6.85 -1.11 50.74
N VAL A 199 -7.59 -1.55 51.76
CA VAL A 199 -7.03 -1.88 53.08
C VAL A 199 -6.07 -3.08 53.01
N SER A 200 -6.24 -3.95 52.03
CA SER A 200 -5.45 -5.18 51.85
C SER A 200 -4.23 -5.03 50.94
N GLU A 201 -4.05 -3.87 50.32
CA GLU A 201 -3.02 -3.63 49.31
C GLU A 201 -1.92 -2.67 49.77
N ASP A 202 -0.80 -2.66 49.05
CA ASP A 202 0.30 -1.73 49.29
C ASP A 202 -0.09 -0.31 48.83
N CYS A 203 -0.67 0.44 49.77
CA CYS A 203 -1.12 1.81 49.56
C CYS A 203 0.00 2.76 49.06
N ALA A 204 1.29 2.45 49.29
CA ALA A 204 2.42 3.27 48.83
C ALA A 204 2.56 3.23 47.32
N THR A 205 2.64 2.01 46.81
CA THR A 205 2.81 1.73 45.39
C THR A 205 1.56 2.18 44.65
N LEU A 206 0.37 1.90 45.21
CA LEU A 206 -0.88 2.34 44.62
C LEU A 206 -0.96 3.87 44.47
N HIS A 207 -0.65 4.60 45.53
CA HIS A 207 -0.69 6.05 45.46
C HIS A 207 0.32 6.60 44.45
N THR A 208 1.53 6.06 44.39
CA THR A 208 2.58 6.55 43.47
C THR A 208 2.15 6.36 42.01
N GLU A 209 1.61 5.20 41.68
CA GLU A 209 1.10 4.89 40.34
C GLU A 209 -0.11 5.76 39.98
N LEU A 210 -1.09 5.88 40.89
CA LEU A 210 -2.28 6.71 40.68
C LEU A 210 -1.92 8.20 40.52
N SER A 211 -1.04 8.74 41.36
CA SER A 211 -0.61 10.15 41.30
C SER A 211 0.05 10.46 39.95
N THR A 212 0.93 9.58 39.47
CA THR A 212 1.61 9.78 38.18
C THR A 212 0.60 9.83 37.02
N LEU A 213 -0.38 8.91 37.02
CA LEU A 213 -1.43 8.90 36.01
C LEU A 213 -2.36 10.12 36.12
N TYR A 214 -2.70 10.50 37.35
CA TYR A 214 -3.57 11.62 37.64
C TYR A 214 -2.93 12.96 37.28
N ASP A 215 -1.65 13.18 37.58
CA ASP A 215 -0.93 14.41 37.23
C ASP A 215 -0.85 14.62 35.72
N GLN A 216 -0.61 13.53 34.97
CA GLN A 216 -0.62 13.59 33.51
C GLN A 216 -2.02 13.89 32.98
N PHE A 217 -3.05 13.20 33.49
CA PHE A 217 -4.44 13.44 33.13
C PHE A 217 -4.87 14.88 33.42
N GLN A 218 -4.54 15.41 34.60
CA GLN A 218 -4.90 16.77 35.01
C GLN A 218 -4.22 17.82 34.14
N ARG A 219 -2.94 17.60 33.78
CA ARG A 219 -2.20 18.47 32.85
C ARG A 219 -2.90 18.52 31.50
N ASP A 220 -3.23 17.36 30.93
CA ASP A 220 -3.85 17.27 29.61
C ASP A 220 -5.29 17.81 29.63
N HIS A 221 -6.06 17.54 30.70
CA HIS A 221 -7.42 18.08 30.89
C HIS A 221 -7.42 19.60 31.04
N THR A 222 -6.45 20.16 31.76
CA THR A 222 -6.28 21.62 31.91
C THR A 222 -5.85 22.26 30.60
N ALA A 223 -4.92 21.64 29.87
CA ALA A 223 -4.53 22.10 28.55
C ALA A 223 -5.72 22.10 27.57
N LEU A 224 -6.55 21.05 27.60
CA LEU A 224 -7.72 20.93 26.74
C LEU A 224 -8.78 22.00 27.05
N LYS A 225 -9.00 22.33 28.33
CA LYS A 225 -9.85 23.46 28.75
C LYS A 225 -9.29 24.84 28.37
N GLY A 226 -7.97 24.93 28.14
CA GLY A 226 -7.30 26.17 27.75
C GLY A 226 -7.47 26.55 26.27
N PHE A 227 -7.98 25.65 25.43
CA PHE A 227 -8.26 25.96 24.04
C PHE A 227 -9.54 26.79 23.90
N GLU A 228 -9.42 28.01 23.37
CA GLU A 228 -10.54 28.96 23.20
C GLU A 228 -11.28 28.80 21.86
N PHE A 229 -11.24 27.62 21.25
CA PHE A 229 -11.89 27.36 19.95
C PHE A 229 -12.89 26.22 20.01
N SER A 230 -13.85 26.25 19.08
CA SER A 230 -14.86 25.20 18.95
C SER A 230 -14.35 24.08 18.04
N THR A 231 -14.17 22.87 18.59
CA THR A 231 -13.82 21.67 17.82
C THR A 231 -14.83 21.42 16.71
N ASP A 232 -16.13 21.56 16.99
CA ASP A 232 -17.20 21.41 15.99
C ASP A 232 -17.04 22.37 14.81
N SER A 233 -16.63 23.62 15.08
CA SER A 233 -16.36 24.59 14.02
C SER A 233 -15.15 24.17 13.17
N CYS A 234 -14.08 23.65 13.77
CA CYS A 234 -12.93 23.15 13.03
C CYS A 234 -13.30 21.93 12.17
N LEU A 235 -14.08 21.01 12.73
CA LEU A 235 -14.60 19.82 12.02
C LEU A 235 -15.48 20.20 10.84
N ALA A 236 -16.40 21.14 11.04
CA ALA A 236 -17.27 21.64 9.98
C ALA A 236 -16.45 22.23 8.83
N ARG A 237 -15.40 22.99 9.15
CA ARG A 237 -14.54 23.60 8.12
C ARG A 237 -13.73 22.56 7.33
N ILE A 238 -13.17 21.56 8.00
CA ILE A 238 -12.48 20.45 7.32
C ILE A 238 -13.46 19.69 6.41
N SER A 239 -14.66 19.39 6.91
CA SER A 239 -15.68 18.67 6.14
C SER A 239 -16.14 19.46 4.91
N GLU A 240 -16.29 20.78 5.04
CA GLU A 240 -16.56 21.68 3.92
C GLU A 240 -15.43 21.65 2.89
N ALA A 241 -14.17 21.71 3.33
CA ALA A 241 -13.00 21.63 2.46
C ALA A 241 -12.94 20.30 1.69
N GLN A 242 -13.21 19.18 2.37
CA GLN A 242 -13.28 17.85 1.75
C GLN A 242 -14.40 17.75 0.72
N SER A 243 -15.57 18.30 1.05
CA SER A 243 -16.72 18.33 0.14
C SER A 243 -16.39 19.13 -1.12
N LEU A 244 -15.72 20.27 -0.96
CA LEU A 244 -15.25 21.10 -2.07
C LEU A 244 -14.20 20.38 -2.92
N LEU A 245 -13.20 19.73 -2.31
CA LEU A 245 -12.20 18.94 -3.02
C LEU A 245 -12.83 17.78 -3.81
N SER A 246 -13.80 17.09 -3.21
CA SER A 246 -14.55 16.03 -3.88
C SER A 246 -15.33 16.57 -5.08
N ALA A 247 -16.01 17.72 -4.92
CA ALA A 247 -16.71 18.38 -6.02
C ALA A 247 -15.75 18.77 -7.15
N ILE A 248 -14.60 19.38 -6.84
CA ILE A 248 -13.56 19.72 -7.82
C ILE A 248 -13.07 18.47 -8.56
N SER A 249 -12.80 17.37 -7.84
CA SER A 249 -12.30 16.13 -8.44
C SER A 249 -13.30 15.48 -9.42
N SER A 250 -14.60 15.76 -9.28
CA SER A 250 -15.64 15.26 -10.18
C SER A 250 -15.63 15.95 -11.56
N HIS A 251 -14.91 17.07 -11.68
CA HIS A 251 -14.78 17.85 -12.91
C HIS A 251 -13.45 17.56 -13.63
N SER A 252 -13.50 16.73 -14.67
CA SER A 252 -12.34 16.46 -15.53
C SER A 252 -12.49 17.08 -16.91
N VAL A 253 -11.35 17.35 -17.56
CA VAL A 253 -11.33 17.74 -18.98
C VAL A 253 -11.87 16.59 -19.81
N ILE A 254 -12.82 16.89 -20.69
CA ILE A 254 -13.43 15.91 -21.59
C ILE A 254 -12.64 15.95 -22.92
N PRO A 255 -12.09 14.82 -23.38
CA PRO A 255 -11.42 14.75 -24.68
C PRO A 255 -12.35 15.20 -25.80
N LEU A 256 -11.82 16.03 -26.69
CA LEU A 256 -12.56 16.52 -27.86
C LEU A 256 -12.27 15.64 -29.08
N PRO A 257 -13.27 15.33 -29.92
CA PRO A 257 -13.05 14.63 -31.17
C PRO A 257 -11.98 15.32 -32.04
N SER A 258 -11.03 14.56 -32.54
CA SER A 258 -9.88 15.08 -33.32
C SER A 258 -10.27 15.71 -34.67
N ASN A 259 -11.46 15.39 -35.20
CA ASN A 259 -11.97 15.95 -36.45
C ASN A 259 -13.36 16.57 -36.28
N MET A 260 -13.41 17.85 -35.94
CA MET A 260 -14.65 18.64 -35.87
C MET A 260 -15.42 18.69 -37.20
N GLY A 261 -14.71 18.61 -38.34
CA GLY A 261 -15.29 18.70 -39.68
C GLY A 261 -16.27 17.57 -40.00
N ALA A 262 -16.01 16.37 -39.44
CA ALA A 262 -16.82 15.18 -39.63
C ALA A 262 -18.09 15.13 -38.74
N LEU A 263 -18.24 16.06 -37.80
CA LEU A 263 -19.39 16.10 -36.88
C LEU A 263 -20.64 16.66 -37.56
N THR A 264 -21.82 16.17 -37.15
CA THR A 264 -23.12 16.76 -37.51
C THR A 264 -23.27 18.16 -36.89
N LEU A 265 -24.25 18.97 -37.31
CA LEU A 265 -24.48 20.29 -36.72
C LEU A 265 -24.72 20.24 -35.20
N ALA A 266 -25.50 19.25 -34.74
CA ALA A 266 -25.72 19.00 -33.32
C ALA A 266 -24.41 18.58 -32.61
N GLY A 267 -23.59 17.75 -33.26
CA GLY A 267 -22.26 17.38 -32.76
C GLY A 267 -21.30 18.57 -32.66
N LYS A 268 -21.33 19.49 -33.63
CA LYS A 268 -20.54 20.73 -33.61
C LYS A 268 -20.99 21.69 -32.51
N HIS A 269 -22.29 21.85 -32.29
CA HIS A 269 -22.80 22.62 -31.15
C HIS A 269 -22.33 22.01 -29.82
N LYS A 270 -22.42 20.68 -29.68
CA LYS A 270 -21.92 19.97 -28.49
C LYS A 270 -20.42 20.14 -28.31
N PHE A 271 -19.63 20.08 -29.38
CA PHE A 271 -18.20 20.35 -29.37
C PHE A 271 -17.89 21.70 -28.73
N CYS A 272 -18.55 22.77 -29.16
CA CYS A 272 -18.35 24.11 -28.58
C CYS A 272 -18.75 24.18 -27.10
N LEU A 273 -19.82 23.48 -26.69
CA LEU A 273 -20.21 23.42 -25.28
C LEU A 273 -19.16 22.71 -24.41
N VAL A 274 -18.62 21.59 -24.89
CA VAL A 274 -17.57 20.83 -24.19
C VAL A 274 -16.27 21.64 -24.15
N GLU A 275 -15.92 22.37 -25.22
CA GLU A 275 -14.77 23.27 -25.23
C GLU A 275 -14.90 24.40 -24.18
N ARG A 276 -16.09 25.00 -24.08
CA ARG A 276 -16.40 25.98 -23.04
C ARG A 276 -16.30 25.38 -21.64
N TYR A 277 -16.85 24.17 -21.44
CA TYR A 277 -16.74 23.43 -20.19
C TYR A 277 -15.28 23.17 -19.81
N ASN A 278 -14.48 22.63 -20.74
CA ASN A 278 -13.05 22.37 -20.53
C ASN A 278 -12.26 23.63 -20.17
N THR A 279 -12.62 24.77 -20.75
CA THR A 279 -12.04 26.06 -20.40
C THR A 279 -12.40 26.45 -18.97
N GLY A 280 -13.66 26.27 -18.58
CA GLY A 280 -14.10 26.48 -17.20
C GLY A 280 -13.43 25.54 -16.20
N VAL A 281 -13.22 24.26 -16.54
CA VAL A 281 -12.51 23.29 -15.67
C VAL A 281 -11.06 23.75 -15.41
N ARG A 282 -10.36 24.26 -16.43
CA ARG A 282 -9.03 24.84 -16.23
C ARG A 282 -9.07 26.05 -15.30
N GLY A 283 -10.04 26.95 -15.50
CA GLY A 283 -10.25 28.09 -14.62
C GLY A 283 -10.61 27.70 -13.18
N LEU A 284 -11.38 26.62 -12.99
CA LEU A 284 -11.67 26.05 -11.67
C LEU A 284 -10.38 25.62 -10.97
N TYR A 285 -9.50 24.88 -11.66
CA TYR A 285 -8.22 24.46 -11.08
C TYR A 285 -7.30 25.63 -10.74
N GLU A 286 -7.27 26.67 -11.58
CA GLU A 286 -6.53 27.89 -11.28
C GLU A 286 -7.07 28.60 -10.03
N CYS A 287 -8.40 28.70 -9.89
CA CYS A 287 -9.03 29.34 -8.72
C CYS A 287 -8.88 28.49 -7.44
N ALA A 288 -8.98 27.17 -7.56
CA ALA A 288 -8.94 26.25 -6.43
C ALA A 288 -7.52 25.83 -6.04
N MET A 289 -6.49 26.37 -6.69
CA MET A 289 -5.09 25.96 -6.49
C MET A 289 -4.68 25.97 -5.01
N THR A 290 -5.04 27.02 -4.28
CA THR A 290 -4.74 27.16 -2.85
C THR A 290 -5.45 26.12 -1.98
N VAL A 291 -6.69 25.76 -2.31
CA VAL A 291 -7.42 24.68 -1.62
C VAL A 291 -6.80 23.32 -1.96
N LEU A 292 -6.41 23.10 -3.21
CA LEU A 292 -5.74 21.88 -3.67
C LEU A 292 -4.37 21.67 -3.00
N GLU A 293 -3.61 22.75 -2.80
CA GLU A 293 -2.35 22.71 -2.03
C GLU A 293 -2.56 22.28 -0.57
N CYS A 294 -3.75 22.52 0.00
CA CYS A 294 -4.12 22.09 1.34
C CYS A 294 -4.61 20.64 1.44
N GLN A 295 -4.76 19.92 0.31
CA GLN A 295 -5.38 18.59 0.28
C GLN A 295 -4.72 17.60 1.26
N ALA A 296 -3.40 17.53 1.27
CA ALA A 296 -2.67 16.63 2.16
C ALA A 296 -2.95 16.91 3.64
N CYS A 297 -2.97 18.19 4.03
CA CYS A 297 -3.28 18.60 5.40
C CYS A 297 -4.72 18.28 5.80
N ILE A 298 -5.68 18.47 4.89
CA ILE A 298 -7.09 18.15 5.10
C ILE A 298 -7.26 16.63 5.30
N GLU A 299 -6.62 15.82 4.46
CA GLU A 299 -6.65 14.35 4.55
C GLU A 299 -6.02 13.84 5.85
N GLU A 300 -4.86 14.38 6.24
CA GLU A 300 -4.18 14.04 7.49
C GLU A 300 -5.01 14.38 8.73
N CYS A 301 -5.58 15.60 8.77
CA CYS A 301 -6.44 16.02 9.87
C CYS A 301 -7.70 15.14 9.96
N SER A 302 -8.36 14.87 8.83
CA SER A 302 -9.55 14.02 8.80
C SER A 302 -9.27 12.58 9.21
N ALA A 303 -8.14 12.01 8.77
CA ALA A 303 -7.73 10.67 9.16
C ALA A 303 -7.47 10.58 10.67
N SER A 304 -6.80 11.58 11.23
CA SER A 304 -6.53 11.67 12.67
C SER A 304 -7.82 11.77 13.48
N LEU A 305 -8.76 12.59 13.03
CA LEU A 305 -10.08 12.75 13.66
C LEU A 305 -10.94 11.49 13.60
N CYS A 306 -10.90 10.72 12.51
CA CYS A 306 -11.65 9.47 12.39
C CYS A 306 -11.13 8.37 13.34
N GLN A 307 -9.87 8.44 13.77
CA GLN A 307 -9.23 7.44 14.63
C GLN A 307 -9.29 7.80 16.11
N MET A 308 -9.70 9.02 16.44
CA MET A 308 -9.63 9.53 17.80
C MET A 308 -10.93 9.28 18.57
N ASP A 309 -10.82 8.61 19.72
CA ASP A 309 -11.87 8.63 20.74
C ASP A 309 -11.85 10.04 21.36
N THR A 310 -12.71 10.95 20.89
CA THR A 310 -12.79 12.31 21.44
C THR A 310 -13.14 12.24 22.92
N PRO A 311 -12.26 12.73 23.83
CA PRO A 311 -12.54 12.69 25.25
C PRO A 311 -13.69 13.66 25.56
N ASP A 312 -14.77 13.12 26.10
CA ASP A 312 -15.87 13.94 26.62
C ASP A 312 -15.41 14.67 27.88
N ILE A 313 -15.41 16.00 27.82
CA ILE A 313 -14.94 16.89 28.89
C ILE A 313 -15.75 16.66 30.17
N GLU A 314 -17.06 16.41 30.07
CA GLU A 314 -17.91 16.15 31.24
C GLU A 314 -17.54 14.83 31.91
N THR A 315 -17.37 13.77 31.11
CA THR A 315 -16.90 12.48 31.61
C THR A 315 -15.47 12.57 32.17
N CYS A 316 -14.60 13.39 31.59
CA CYS A 316 -13.26 13.66 32.13
C CYS A 316 -13.34 14.37 33.49
N ALA A 317 -14.21 15.36 33.66
CA ALA A 317 -14.40 16.04 34.95
C ALA A 317 -14.94 15.09 36.04
N ALA A 318 -15.86 14.17 35.68
CA ALA A 318 -16.32 13.14 36.61
C ALA A 318 -15.18 12.21 37.03
N LEU A 319 -14.38 11.73 36.06
CA LEU A 319 -13.21 10.88 36.34
C LEU A 319 -12.18 11.60 37.22
N GLU A 320 -11.95 12.90 37.00
CA GLU A 320 -11.08 13.73 37.84
C GLU A 320 -11.55 13.72 39.29
N SER A 321 -12.85 13.94 39.51
CA SER A 321 -13.45 13.94 40.85
C SER A 321 -13.36 12.58 41.52
N GLU A 322 -13.56 11.49 40.78
CA GLU A 322 -13.46 10.14 41.34
C GLU A 322 -12.01 9.78 41.70
N CYS A 323 -11.04 10.16 40.86
CA CYS A 323 -9.61 9.98 41.14
C CYS A 323 -9.17 10.78 42.37
N GLN A 324 -9.62 12.03 42.51
CA GLN A 324 -9.37 12.84 43.71
C GLN A 324 -9.94 12.18 44.96
N ALA A 325 -11.18 11.66 44.90
CA ALA A 325 -11.79 10.94 46.01
C ALA A 325 -11.01 9.67 46.38
N LEU A 326 -10.53 8.92 45.39
CA LEU A 326 -9.71 7.74 45.59
C LEU A 326 -8.36 8.09 46.26
N MET A 327 -7.68 9.13 45.77
CA MET A 327 -6.44 9.63 46.40
C MET A 327 -6.68 10.05 47.86
N GLN A 328 -7.75 10.80 48.13
CA GLN A 328 -8.11 11.19 49.49
C GLN A 328 -8.41 9.97 50.38
N SER A 329 -9.10 8.96 49.86
CA SER A 329 -9.38 7.71 50.57
C SER A 329 -8.10 6.92 50.88
N LEU A 330 -7.15 6.87 49.94
CA LEU A 330 -5.82 6.26 50.14
C LEU A 330 -5.06 6.97 51.26
N CYS A 331 -5.03 8.30 51.27
CA CYS A 331 -4.40 9.08 52.34
C CYS A 331 -5.09 8.87 53.70
N ALA A 332 -6.43 8.88 53.73
CA ALA A 332 -7.21 8.67 54.96
C ALA A 332 -7.01 7.25 55.52
N THR A 333 -6.99 6.24 54.66
CA THR A 333 -6.70 4.84 55.05
C THR A 333 -5.27 4.71 55.57
N ALA A 334 -4.31 5.41 54.99
CA ALA A 334 -2.94 5.45 55.51
C ALA A 334 -2.88 6.07 56.92
N ALA A 335 -3.62 7.17 57.16
CA ALA A 335 -3.68 7.84 58.46
C ALA A 335 -4.44 7.03 59.52
N GLY A 336 -5.55 6.39 59.16
CA GLY A 336 -6.38 5.61 60.09
C GLY A 336 -5.66 4.42 60.74
N ILE A 337 -4.76 3.73 60.02
CA ILE A 337 -4.00 2.63 60.66
C ILE A 337 -2.93 3.14 61.61
N HIS A 338 -2.46 4.39 61.46
CA HIS A 338 -1.55 4.99 62.44
C HIS A 338 -2.24 5.11 63.80
N GLN A 339 -3.48 5.61 63.82
CA GLN A 339 -4.29 5.73 65.02
C GLN A 339 -4.63 4.35 65.63
N TYR A 340 -4.95 3.35 64.80
CA TYR A 340 -5.18 1.97 65.28
C TYR A 340 -3.92 1.34 65.90
N THR A 341 -2.73 1.71 65.41
CA THR A 341 -1.44 1.26 65.97
C THR A 341 -1.22 1.87 67.35
N GLU A 342 -1.53 3.16 67.55
CA GLU A 342 -1.43 3.84 68.85
C GLU A 342 -2.40 3.25 69.90
N ASP A 343 -3.61 2.88 69.48
CA ASP A 343 -4.61 2.26 70.35
C ASP A 343 -4.18 0.85 70.80
N GLU A 344 -3.69 -0.01 69.89
CA GLU A 344 -3.16 -1.33 70.26
C GLU A 344 -1.92 -1.21 71.17
N GLU A 345 -1.07 -0.20 70.97
CA GLU A 345 0.06 0.08 71.85
C GLU A 345 -0.37 0.44 73.27
N CYS A 346 -1.42 1.25 73.41
CA CYS A 346 -2.01 1.58 74.70
C CYS A 346 -2.59 0.35 75.40
N GLU A 347 -3.27 -0.54 74.67
CA GLU A 347 -3.81 -1.79 75.21
C GLU A 347 -2.70 -2.74 75.68
N VAL A 348 -1.62 -2.88 74.91
CA VAL A 348 -0.43 -3.65 75.32
C VAL A 348 0.16 -3.08 76.62
N ALA A 349 0.32 -1.76 76.70
CA ALA A 349 0.83 -1.10 77.89
C ALA A 349 -0.07 -1.32 79.12
N MET A 350 -1.39 -1.25 78.94
CA MET A 350 -2.36 -1.56 80.01
C MET A 350 -2.27 -3.00 80.49
N LEU A 351 -2.15 -3.97 79.58
CA LEU A 351 -2.00 -5.39 79.93
C LEU A 351 -0.69 -5.66 80.67
N GLU A 352 0.41 -5.02 80.28
CA GLU A 352 1.68 -5.10 81.00
C GLU A 352 1.60 -4.53 82.42
N VAL A 353 0.92 -3.40 82.59
CA VAL A 353 0.68 -2.81 83.93
C VAL A 353 -0.18 -3.75 84.77
N LYS A 354 -1.25 -4.33 84.20
CA LYS A 354 -2.11 -5.30 84.87
C LYS A 354 -1.34 -6.55 85.32
N LEU A 355 -0.43 -7.04 84.49
CA LEU A 355 0.46 -8.16 84.82
C LEU A 355 1.44 -7.82 85.95
N LYS A 356 1.97 -6.58 86.00
CA LYS A 356 2.89 -6.12 87.04
C LYS A 356 2.21 -5.84 88.39
N MET A 357 0.99 -5.29 88.38
CA MET A 357 0.30 -4.88 89.61
C MET A 357 -0.36 -6.04 90.35
N LYS A 358 -0.74 -7.13 89.68
CA LYS A 358 -1.36 -8.27 90.33
C LYS A 358 -0.32 -9.28 90.83
N CYS A 359 0.29 -8.99 91.98
CA CYS A 359 1.23 -9.89 92.65
C CYS A 359 0.60 -11.23 93.14
N SER A 360 -0.71 -11.39 93.02
CA SER A 360 -1.49 -12.55 93.52
C SER A 360 -2.09 -13.44 92.42
N LEU A 361 -1.72 -13.26 91.14
CA LEU A 361 -2.20 -14.13 90.06
C LEU A 361 -1.69 -15.56 90.19
N ALA A 362 -2.55 -16.54 89.88
CA ALA A 362 -2.12 -17.91 89.76
C ALA A 362 -1.14 -18.06 88.57
N PRO A 363 -0.20 -19.03 88.61
CA PRO A 363 0.77 -19.24 87.53
C PRO A 363 0.13 -19.39 86.13
N GLU A 364 -1.05 -20.02 86.06
CA GLU A 364 -1.79 -20.26 84.81
C GLU A 364 -2.41 -18.97 84.23
N GLU A 365 -2.96 -18.10 85.09
CA GLU A 365 -3.51 -16.80 84.68
C GLU A 365 -2.40 -15.87 84.21
N ARG A 366 -1.24 -15.91 84.88
CA ARG A 366 -0.03 -15.17 84.48
C ARG A 366 0.47 -15.62 83.11
N ALA A 367 0.50 -16.92 82.85
CA ALA A 367 0.91 -17.48 81.56
C ALA A 367 -0.08 -17.15 80.41
N THR A 368 -1.37 -16.99 80.73
CA THR A 368 -2.40 -16.61 79.75
C THR A 368 -2.31 -15.13 79.39
N LEU A 369 -2.21 -14.24 80.40
CA LEU A 369 -1.97 -12.81 80.20
C LEU A 369 -0.66 -12.55 79.45
N GLN A 370 0.41 -13.29 79.76
CA GLN A 370 1.68 -13.16 79.05
C GLN A 370 1.54 -13.54 77.56
N ARG A 371 0.85 -14.65 77.25
CA ARG A 371 0.56 -15.03 75.85
C ARG A 371 -0.26 -13.99 75.10
N GLU A 372 -1.23 -13.37 75.77
CA GLU A 372 -2.04 -12.30 75.16
C GLU A 372 -1.19 -11.04 74.90
N ILE A 373 -0.32 -10.65 75.85
CA ILE A 373 0.66 -9.57 75.67
C ILE A 373 1.59 -9.88 74.50
N ASP A 374 2.14 -11.10 74.42
CA ASP A 374 3.08 -11.48 73.36
C ASP A 374 2.39 -11.49 71.98
N THR A 375 1.15 -11.97 71.92
CA THR A 375 0.33 -11.96 70.69
C THR A 375 0.04 -10.53 70.23
N ARG A 376 -0.39 -9.65 71.15
CA ARG A 376 -0.66 -8.25 70.83
C ARG A 376 0.61 -7.46 70.54
N LYS A 377 1.74 -7.77 71.18
CA LYS A 377 3.05 -7.20 70.82
C LYS A 377 3.49 -7.58 69.42
N ALA A 378 3.25 -8.83 69.01
CA ALA A 378 3.51 -9.26 67.64
C ALA A 378 2.62 -8.49 66.65
N SER A 379 1.34 -8.30 66.98
CA SER A 379 0.40 -7.45 66.22
C SER A 379 0.89 -6.00 66.11
N VAL A 380 1.18 -5.34 67.23
CA VAL A 380 1.73 -3.97 67.28
C VAL A 380 3.03 -3.84 66.50
N THR A 381 3.92 -4.84 66.56
CA THR A 381 5.19 -4.79 65.81
C THR A 381 4.93 -4.84 64.30
N ALA A 382 4.03 -5.72 63.85
CA ALA A 382 3.60 -5.76 62.45
C ALA A 382 2.91 -4.46 62.01
N LEU A 383 2.05 -3.89 62.88
CA LEU A 383 1.38 -2.61 62.65
C LEU A 383 2.38 -1.43 62.61
N ARG A 384 3.40 -1.41 63.47
CA ARG A 384 4.48 -0.40 63.46
C ARG A 384 5.33 -0.46 62.19
N GLU A 385 5.71 -1.67 61.76
CA GLU A 385 6.44 -1.85 60.50
C GLU A 385 5.62 -1.28 59.33
N THR A 386 4.32 -1.60 59.31
CA THR A 386 3.35 -1.11 58.33
C THR A 386 3.14 0.41 58.44
N SER A 387 3.03 0.96 59.65
CA SER A 387 2.86 2.39 59.91
C SER A 387 4.13 3.18 59.56
N LYS A 388 5.32 2.62 59.75
CA LYS A 388 6.59 3.26 59.41
C LYS A 388 6.79 3.33 57.89
N GLN A 389 6.47 2.25 57.18
CA GLN A 389 6.39 2.26 55.72
C GLN A 389 5.39 3.34 55.27
N ARG A 390 4.23 3.44 55.94
CA ARG A 390 3.18 4.43 55.61
C ARG A 390 3.52 5.88 55.94
N ALA A 391 4.22 6.15 57.04
CA ALA A 391 4.68 7.50 57.38
C ALA A 391 5.69 8.03 56.34
N GLN A 392 6.55 7.15 55.81
CA GLN A 392 7.45 7.48 54.70
C GLN A 392 6.69 7.78 53.40
N ILE A 393 5.51 7.18 53.20
CA ILE A 393 4.61 7.56 52.10
C ILE A 393 4.10 8.98 52.34
N VAL A 394 3.43 9.24 53.48
CA VAL A 394 2.85 10.55 53.79
C VAL A 394 3.87 11.67 53.69
N GLU A 395 5.09 11.46 54.19
CA GLU A 395 6.19 12.43 54.10
C GLU A 395 6.57 12.73 52.64
N ARG A 396 6.63 11.70 51.76
CA ARG A 396 6.82 11.89 50.31
C ARG A 396 5.62 12.59 49.66
N LEU A 397 4.40 12.36 50.13
CA LEU A 397 3.18 12.99 49.62
C LEU A 397 3.11 14.49 49.93
N THR A 398 3.45 14.90 51.17
CA THR A 398 3.49 16.32 51.55
C THR A 398 4.58 17.14 50.87
N LEU A 399 5.54 16.50 50.20
CA LEU A 399 6.58 17.17 49.42
C LEU A 399 6.20 17.39 47.95
N HIS A 400 5.08 16.83 47.46
CA HIS A 400 4.66 16.90 46.04
C HIS A 400 3.28 17.55 45.83
N ILE A 401 2.60 17.92 46.91
CA ILE A 401 1.51 18.93 46.94
C ILE A 401 2.16 20.28 47.23
#